data_AF-A0A931E148-F1
#
_entry.id   AF-A0A931E148-F1
#
_cell.length_a   1.000
_cell.length_b   1.000
_cell.length_c   1.000
_cell.angle_alpha   90.00
_cell.angle_beta   90.00
_cell.angle_gamma   90.00
#
_symmetry.space_group_name_H-M   'P 1'
#
loop_
_entity.id
_entity.type
_entity.pdbx_description
1 polymer ?
#
loop_
_entity_poly.entity_id
_entity_poly.type
_entity_poly.pdbx_seq_one_letter_code
_entity_poly.pdbx_strand_id
1 'polypeptide(L)'
;MANPFNKGWKYLMQSLDTKIDENADPKVQIQQAAAAAKEQHQAITRQAAEIIGNRNQLQMKLNRLVETQADLQDKTKTALQMADKATAEGDTAKAAQFTQTAETFATQLVSTEQELEGLKTQYAAADQAAQQAQEQQRQSEARLHEQLAQVQQLQAQADQARMQEETAKTMDTIGQFRTDDSVPTLDGVREKIERRYANALGQQELAENSVNDRMAEISAGQTDMQATSRLEEIRAAMKAEAAGELTAGSASGAEAGVTAESAAQASAGGEAGPAGGAEAASHEESASHEEAKDVFDDEAPLGAINAEESDLDDK
;
A
#
# COMPACT_ATOMS: atom_id res chain seq x y z
N MET A 1 21.02 36.07 3.13
CA MET A 1 22.08 35.11 3.51
C MET A 1 21.44 34.00 4.34
N ALA A 2 21.80 32.74 4.13
CA ALA A 2 21.16 31.62 4.82
C ALA A 2 21.83 31.34 6.16
N ASN A 3 21.11 31.51 7.28
CA ASN A 3 21.66 31.32 8.62
C ASN A 3 22.08 29.85 8.86
N PRO A 4 23.36 29.56 9.14
CA PRO A 4 23.83 28.20 9.38
C PRO A 4 23.28 27.60 10.70
N PHE A 5 22.91 28.46 11.66
CA PHE A 5 22.44 28.05 12.99
C PHE A 5 21.12 27.25 12.95
N ASN A 6 20.15 27.67 12.13
CA ASN A 6 18.86 26.97 11.99
C ASN A 6 19.01 25.59 11.33
N LYS A 7 20.09 25.36 10.56
CA LYS A 7 20.37 24.04 9.97
C LYS A 7 20.90 23.08 11.04
N GLY A 8 21.83 23.54 11.89
CA GLY A 8 22.34 22.74 13.01
C GLY A 8 21.25 22.30 13.98
N TRP A 9 20.33 23.21 14.34
CA TRP A 9 19.21 22.86 15.22
C TRP A 9 18.22 21.89 14.57
N LYS A 10 17.99 22.01 13.26
CA LYS A 10 17.14 21.06 12.52
C LYS A 10 17.77 19.66 12.42
N TYR A 11 19.09 19.55 12.21
CA TYR A 11 19.79 18.27 12.28
C TYR A 11 19.85 17.70 13.69
N LEU A 12 19.94 18.53 14.73
CA LEU A 12 19.89 18.08 16.12
C LEU A 12 18.50 17.53 16.47
N MET A 13 17.42 18.23 16.11
CA MET A 13 16.05 17.69 16.23
C MET A 13 15.89 16.41 15.41
N GLN A 14 16.32 16.38 14.16
CA GLN A 14 16.15 15.21 13.29
C GLN A 14 16.95 13.98 13.78
N SER A 15 18.11 14.17 14.41
CA SER A 15 18.91 13.10 15.04
C SER A 15 18.46 12.71 16.45
N LEU A 16 17.60 13.52 17.08
CA LEU A 16 16.83 13.14 18.26
C LEU A 16 15.56 12.39 17.85
N ASP A 17 14.77 12.89 16.88
CA ASP A 17 13.58 12.22 16.32
C ASP A 17 13.94 10.81 15.83
N THR A 18 14.94 10.66 14.96
CA THR A 18 15.31 9.32 14.44
C THR A 18 15.74 8.36 15.55
N LYS A 19 16.41 8.82 16.61
CA LYS A 19 16.78 7.97 17.75
C LYS A 19 15.65 7.75 18.77
N ILE A 20 14.59 8.54 18.72
CA ILE A 20 13.38 8.36 19.53
C ILE A 20 12.42 7.41 18.82
N ASP A 21 12.29 7.47 17.49
CA ASP A 21 11.54 6.49 16.69
C ASP A 21 12.25 5.12 16.63
N GLU A 22 13.57 5.07 16.37
CA GLU A 22 14.32 3.80 16.37
C GLU A 22 14.40 3.10 17.75
N ASN A 23 14.08 3.82 18.82
CA ASN A 23 14.00 3.29 20.19
C ASN A 23 12.61 3.55 20.83
N ALA A 24 11.56 3.63 20.01
CA ALA A 24 10.19 3.70 20.50
C ALA A 24 9.84 2.39 21.21
N ASP A 25 9.74 2.45 22.54
CA ASP A 25 9.41 1.32 23.42
C ASP A 25 8.30 0.46 22.76
N PRO A 26 8.50 -0.87 22.56
CA PRO A 26 7.55 -1.70 21.82
C PRO A 26 6.13 -1.60 22.40
N LYS A 27 5.97 -1.31 23.69
CA LYS A 27 4.66 -1.04 24.31
C LYS A 27 3.92 0.14 23.66
N VAL A 28 4.62 1.22 23.32
CA VAL A 28 4.05 2.41 22.67
C VAL A 28 3.56 2.06 21.27
N GLN A 29 4.35 1.31 20.50
CA GLN A 29 3.95 0.86 19.16
C GLN A 29 2.72 -0.07 19.22
N ILE A 30 2.70 -1.00 20.17
CA ILE A 30 1.55 -1.91 20.39
C ILE A 30 0.30 -1.13 20.82
N GLN A 31 0.43 -0.09 21.66
CA GLN A 31 -0.68 0.79 22.04
C GLN A 31 -1.19 1.64 20.87
N GLN A 32 -0.30 2.17 20.03
CA GLN A 32 -0.66 2.90 18.81
C GLN A 32 -1.42 1.99 17.83
N ALA A 33 -0.95 0.75 17.61
CA ALA A 33 -1.64 -0.24 16.80
C ALA A 33 -3.06 -0.55 17.35
N ALA A 34 -3.19 -0.72 18.67
CA ALA A 34 -4.48 -0.94 19.32
C ALA A 34 -5.43 0.28 19.22
N ALA A 35 -4.89 1.50 19.19
CA ALA A 35 -5.67 2.72 18.98
C ALA A 35 -6.14 2.84 17.51
N ALA A 36 -5.24 2.62 16.55
CA ALA A 36 -5.55 2.65 15.12
C ALA A 36 -6.60 1.58 14.72
N ALA A 37 -6.51 0.37 15.28
CA ALA A 37 -7.51 -0.69 15.12
C ALA A 37 -8.91 -0.23 15.58
N LYS A 38 -9.00 0.38 16.77
CA LYS A 38 -10.26 0.92 17.31
C LYS A 38 -10.80 2.07 16.46
N GLU A 39 -9.94 2.97 16.00
CA GLU A 39 -10.33 4.08 15.12
C GLU A 39 -10.87 3.58 13.76
N GLN A 40 -10.21 2.59 13.16
CA GLN A 40 -10.67 1.95 11.92
C GLN A 40 -12.06 1.31 12.11
N HIS A 41 -12.26 0.58 13.22
CA HIS A 41 -13.57 0.02 13.54
C HIS A 41 -14.64 1.11 13.74
N GLN A 42 -14.32 2.19 14.46
CA GLN A 42 -15.22 3.33 14.64
C GLN A 42 -15.54 4.08 13.33
N ALA A 43 -14.62 4.12 12.37
CA ALA A 43 -14.87 4.66 11.04
C ALA A 43 -15.86 3.80 10.25
N ILE A 44 -15.63 2.48 10.20
CA ILE A 44 -16.52 1.51 9.53
C ILE A 44 -17.92 1.55 10.16
N THR A 45 -18.02 1.57 11.49
CA THR A 45 -19.31 1.62 12.22
C THR A 45 -20.07 2.92 11.95
N ARG A 46 -19.39 4.07 11.84
CA ARG A 46 -20.03 5.35 11.45
C ARG A 46 -20.57 5.30 10.02
N GLN A 47 -19.76 4.84 9.07
CA GLN A 47 -20.19 4.68 7.68
C GLN A 47 -21.38 3.71 7.54
N ALA A 48 -21.37 2.59 8.28
CA ALA A 48 -22.49 1.67 8.31
C ALA A 48 -23.76 2.32 8.88
N ALA A 49 -23.65 3.11 9.95
CA ALA A 49 -24.78 3.84 10.53
C ALA A 49 -25.39 4.87 9.54
N GLU A 50 -24.58 5.56 8.74
CA GLU A 50 -25.04 6.47 7.69
C GLU A 50 -25.82 5.73 6.59
N ILE A 51 -25.30 4.60 6.10
CA ILE A 51 -25.94 3.79 5.06
C ILE A 51 -27.26 3.18 5.56
N ILE A 52 -27.26 2.59 6.76
CA ILE A 52 -28.46 2.04 7.41
C ILE A 52 -29.48 3.15 7.68
N GLY A 53 -29.01 4.34 8.09
CA GLY A 53 -29.84 5.53 8.29
C GLY A 53 -30.57 5.96 7.01
N ASN A 54 -29.86 6.03 5.88
CA ASN A 54 -30.47 6.32 4.57
C ASN A 54 -31.54 5.27 4.19
N ARG A 55 -31.24 3.98 4.35
CA ARG A 55 -32.23 2.92 4.11
C ARG A 55 -33.49 3.12 4.97
N ASN A 56 -33.34 3.40 6.26
CA ASN A 56 -34.46 3.62 7.17
C ASN A 56 -35.29 4.87 6.76
N GLN A 57 -34.64 5.94 6.29
CA GLN A 57 -35.34 7.11 5.75
C GLN A 57 -36.15 6.78 4.49
N LEU A 58 -35.62 5.96 3.58
CA LEU A 58 -36.34 5.48 2.40
C LEU A 58 -37.53 4.59 2.80
N GLN A 59 -37.37 3.73 3.81
CA GLN A 59 -38.46 2.90 4.35
C GLN A 59 -39.61 3.75 4.91
N MET A 60 -39.32 4.79 5.70
CA MET A 60 -40.34 5.70 6.23
C MET A 60 -41.09 6.45 5.12
N LYS A 61 -40.37 6.91 4.07
CA LYS A 61 -40.99 7.52 2.89
C LYS A 61 -41.88 6.52 2.15
N LEU A 62 -41.44 5.27 2.00
CA LEU A 62 -42.17 4.21 1.31
C LEU A 62 -43.49 3.90 2.02
N ASN A 63 -43.47 3.73 3.34
CA ASN A 63 -44.66 3.49 4.15
C ASN A 63 -45.67 4.64 3.99
N ARG A 64 -45.20 5.90 4.03
CA ARG A 64 -46.07 7.08 3.84
C ARG A 64 -46.66 7.18 2.43
N LEU A 65 -45.92 6.82 1.39
CA LEU A 65 -46.46 6.79 0.02
C LEU A 65 -47.49 5.66 -0.15
N VAL A 66 -47.28 4.49 0.46
CA VAL A 66 -48.27 3.40 0.47
C VAL A 66 -49.57 3.84 1.16
N GLU A 67 -49.49 4.52 2.30
CA GLU A 67 -50.65 5.09 2.99
C GLU A 67 -51.36 6.14 2.13
N THR A 68 -50.60 7.02 1.46
CA THR A 68 -51.13 8.05 0.56
C THR A 68 -51.81 7.43 -0.68
N GLN A 69 -51.23 6.36 -1.25
CA GLN A 69 -51.83 5.59 -2.35
C GLN A 69 -53.19 5.02 -1.92
N ALA A 70 -53.27 4.39 -0.75
CA ALA A 70 -54.51 3.80 -0.23
C ALA A 70 -55.61 4.85 -0.02
N ASP A 71 -55.30 5.97 0.63
CA ASP A 71 -56.23 7.10 0.83
C ASP A 71 -56.73 7.69 -0.50
N LEU A 72 -55.86 7.90 -1.48
CA LEU A 72 -56.25 8.36 -2.82
C LEU A 72 -57.10 7.32 -3.56
N GLN A 73 -56.82 6.04 -3.40
CA GLN A 73 -57.60 4.96 -3.99
C GLN A 73 -59.03 4.93 -3.41
N ASP A 74 -59.17 5.06 -2.10
CA ASP A 74 -60.48 5.07 -1.41
C ASP A 74 -61.28 6.35 -1.66
N LYS A 75 -60.62 7.50 -1.76
CA LYS A 75 -61.23 8.76 -2.23
C LYS A 75 -61.73 8.65 -3.68
N THR A 76 -60.94 8.04 -4.57
CA THR A 76 -61.35 7.77 -5.96
C THR A 76 -62.59 6.86 -6.00
N LYS A 77 -62.58 5.72 -5.28
CA LYS A 77 -63.74 4.81 -5.18
C LYS A 77 -64.99 5.54 -4.67
N THR A 78 -64.84 6.35 -3.61
CA THR A 78 -65.96 7.09 -2.99
C THR A 78 -66.53 8.14 -3.95
N ALA A 79 -65.68 8.88 -4.67
CA ALA A 79 -66.11 9.85 -5.67
C ALA A 79 -66.88 9.18 -6.83
N LEU A 80 -66.41 8.02 -7.31
CA LEU A 80 -67.13 7.24 -8.33
C LEU A 80 -68.49 6.75 -7.84
N GLN A 81 -68.58 6.18 -6.63
CA GLN A 81 -69.86 5.76 -6.03
C GLN A 81 -70.86 6.92 -5.91
N MET A 82 -70.39 8.12 -5.59
CA MET A 82 -71.22 9.33 -5.54
C MET A 82 -71.64 9.82 -6.94
N ALA A 83 -70.80 9.67 -7.96
CA ALA A 83 -71.14 9.95 -9.35
C ALA A 83 -72.20 8.98 -9.89
N ASP A 84 -72.03 7.68 -9.63
CA ASP A 84 -72.98 6.62 -10.01
C ASP A 84 -74.34 6.85 -9.34
N LYS A 85 -74.35 7.18 -8.04
CA LYS A 85 -75.56 7.51 -7.30
C LYS A 85 -76.27 8.74 -7.88
N ALA A 86 -75.55 9.83 -8.13
CA ALA A 86 -76.12 11.04 -8.73
C ALA A 86 -76.68 10.76 -10.15
N THR A 87 -76.02 9.88 -10.91
CA THR A 87 -76.50 9.42 -12.23
C THR A 87 -77.80 8.63 -12.11
N ALA A 88 -77.90 7.71 -11.15
CA ALA A 88 -79.11 6.94 -10.89
C ALA A 88 -80.28 7.80 -10.37
N GLU A 89 -79.98 8.89 -9.65
CA GLU A 89 -80.95 9.90 -9.20
C GLU A 89 -81.33 10.90 -10.31
N GLY A 90 -80.67 10.87 -11.48
CA GLY A 90 -80.92 11.75 -12.62
C GLY A 90 -80.28 13.15 -12.51
N ASP A 91 -79.45 13.40 -11.50
CA ASP A 91 -78.74 14.67 -11.32
C ASP A 91 -77.42 14.67 -12.11
N THR A 92 -77.55 14.95 -13.42
CA THR A 92 -76.42 14.97 -14.36
C THR A 92 -75.35 16.00 -14.00
N ALA A 93 -75.72 17.08 -13.29
CA ALA A 93 -74.79 18.13 -12.89
C ALA A 93 -73.90 17.68 -11.73
N LYS A 94 -74.49 17.06 -10.68
CA LYS A 94 -73.71 16.44 -9.60
C LYS A 94 -72.88 15.25 -10.09
N ALA A 95 -73.43 14.42 -10.97
CA ALA A 95 -72.70 13.30 -11.54
C ALA A 95 -71.39 13.77 -12.21
N ALA A 96 -71.45 14.78 -13.08
CA ALA A 96 -70.27 15.35 -13.73
C ALA A 96 -69.24 15.93 -12.73
N GLN A 97 -69.69 16.59 -11.65
CA GLN A 97 -68.81 17.12 -10.61
C GLN A 97 -68.07 16.01 -9.84
N PHE A 98 -68.77 14.93 -9.48
CA PHE A 98 -68.15 13.79 -8.79
C PHE A 98 -67.21 13.01 -9.73
N THR A 99 -67.55 12.85 -11.01
CA THR A 99 -66.65 12.25 -12.01
C THR A 99 -65.35 13.06 -12.15
N GLN A 100 -65.44 14.38 -12.31
CA GLN A 100 -64.24 15.23 -12.40
C GLN A 100 -63.39 15.21 -11.12
N THR A 101 -64.03 15.02 -9.95
CA THR A 101 -63.34 14.82 -8.67
C THR A 101 -62.62 13.47 -8.65
N ALA A 102 -63.25 12.40 -9.13
CA ALA A 102 -62.63 11.08 -9.26
C ALA A 102 -61.45 11.08 -10.25
N GLU A 103 -61.57 11.74 -11.40
CA GLU A 103 -60.48 11.93 -12.37
C GLU A 103 -59.27 12.65 -11.75
N THR A 104 -59.53 13.64 -10.89
CA THR A 104 -58.49 14.38 -10.17
C THR A 104 -57.75 13.48 -9.17
N PHE A 105 -58.47 12.69 -8.36
CA PHE A 105 -57.85 11.74 -7.44
C PHE A 105 -57.13 10.60 -8.17
N ALA A 106 -57.68 10.09 -9.27
CA ALA A 106 -57.05 9.07 -10.11
C ALA A 106 -55.73 9.58 -10.72
N THR A 107 -55.68 10.84 -11.15
CA THR A 107 -54.44 11.47 -11.65
C THR A 107 -53.36 11.56 -10.56
N GLN A 108 -53.75 11.93 -9.33
CA GLN A 108 -52.85 11.96 -8.17
C GLN A 108 -52.39 10.55 -7.76
N LEU A 109 -53.28 9.56 -7.84
CA LEU A 109 -52.98 8.16 -7.56
C LEU A 109 -51.90 7.62 -8.50
N VAL A 110 -52.06 7.82 -9.82
CA VAL A 110 -51.06 7.40 -10.83
C VAL A 110 -49.70 8.06 -10.59
N SER A 111 -49.65 9.34 -10.24
CA SER A 111 -48.39 10.02 -9.88
C SER A 111 -47.75 9.39 -8.64
N THR A 112 -48.55 9.11 -7.60
CA THR A 112 -48.09 8.47 -6.36
C THR A 112 -47.56 7.05 -6.63
N GLU A 113 -48.21 6.29 -7.52
CA GLU A 113 -47.78 4.94 -7.89
C GLU A 113 -46.44 4.92 -8.64
N GLN A 114 -46.21 5.88 -9.53
CA GLN A 114 -44.92 6.07 -10.21
C GLN A 114 -43.80 6.45 -9.23
N GLU A 115 -44.06 7.37 -8.30
CA GLU A 115 -43.12 7.73 -7.22
C GLU A 115 -42.79 6.51 -6.34
N LEU A 116 -43.80 5.70 -6.02
CA LEU A 116 -43.69 4.50 -5.18
C LEU A 116 -42.86 3.41 -5.87
N GLU A 117 -43.00 3.19 -7.18
CA GLU A 117 -42.15 2.27 -7.96
C GLU A 117 -40.68 2.73 -8.00
N GLY A 118 -40.45 4.02 -8.26
CA GLY A 118 -39.11 4.62 -8.20
C GLY A 118 -38.47 4.51 -6.81
N LEU A 119 -39.26 4.69 -5.75
CA LEU A 119 -38.80 4.59 -4.38
C LEU A 119 -38.54 3.14 -3.94
N LYS A 120 -39.34 2.17 -4.39
CA LYS A 120 -39.07 0.73 -4.16
C LYS A 120 -37.71 0.34 -4.73
N THR A 121 -37.38 0.81 -5.92
CA THR A 121 -36.08 0.55 -6.57
C THR A 121 -34.92 1.13 -5.77
N GLN A 122 -35.06 2.39 -5.30
CA GLN A 122 -34.07 3.04 -4.43
C GLN A 122 -33.92 2.34 -3.07
N TYR A 123 -35.04 1.91 -2.47
CA TYR A 123 -35.04 1.18 -1.20
C TYR A 123 -34.35 -0.18 -1.32
N ALA A 124 -34.61 -0.94 -2.40
CA ALA A 124 -33.96 -2.23 -2.63
C ALA A 124 -32.43 -2.10 -2.74
N ALA A 125 -31.95 -1.10 -3.49
CA ALA A 125 -30.52 -0.79 -3.58
C ALA A 125 -29.92 -0.36 -2.23
N ALA A 126 -30.66 0.46 -1.47
CA ALA A 126 -30.23 0.91 -0.14
C ALA A 126 -30.23 -0.23 0.91
N ASP A 127 -31.14 -1.20 0.82
CA ASP A 127 -31.14 -2.36 1.71
C ASP A 127 -29.97 -3.31 1.40
N GLN A 128 -29.68 -3.58 0.14
CA GLN A 128 -28.46 -4.32 -0.24
C GLN A 128 -27.18 -3.62 0.28
N ALA A 129 -27.08 -2.30 0.13
CA ALA A 129 -25.96 -1.53 0.68
C ALA A 129 -25.91 -1.59 2.22
N ALA A 130 -27.05 -1.53 2.91
CA ALA A 130 -27.14 -1.65 4.37
C ALA A 130 -26.73 -3.06 4.86
N GLN A 131 -27.14 -4.12 4.17
CA GLN A 131 -26.72 -5.49 4.46
C GLN A 131 -25.21 -5.67 4.32
N GLN A 132 -24.62 -5.17 3.22
CA GLN A 132 -23.16 -5.18 3.02
C GLN A 132 -22.41 -4.37 4.09
N ALA A 133 -22.92 -3.19 4.46
CA ALA A 133 -22.31 -2.35 5.47
C ALA A 133 -22.39 -2.99 6.88
N GLN A 134 -23.50 -3.65 7.21
CA GLN A 134 -23.63 -4.41 8.46
C GLN A 134 -22.65 -5.59 8.50
N GLU A 135 -22.47 -6.30 7.38
CA GLU A 135 -21.53 -7.40 7.30
C GLU A 135 -20.06 -6.93 7.43
N GLN A 136 -19.70 -5.82 6.76
CA GLN A 136 -18.38 -5.19 6.95
C GLN A 136 -18.16 -4.72 8.40
N GLN A 137 -19.20 -4.25 9.08
CA GLN A 137 -19.15 -3.85 10.49
C GLN A 137 -18.91 -5.06 11.42
N ARG A 138 -19.60 -6.20 11.22
CA ARG A 138 -19.31 -7.47 11.94
C ARG A 138 -17.90 -7.98 11.68
N GLN A 139 -17.45 -7.99 10.42
CA GLN A 139 -16.10 -8.42 10.06
C GLN A 139 -15.01 -7.48 10.62
N SER A 140 -15.34 -6.20 10.79
CA SER A 140 -14.47 -5.22 11.46
C SER A 140 -14.41 -5.48 12.97
N GLU A 141 -15.54 -5.78 13.60
CA GLU A 141 -15.63 -6.14 15.02
C GLU A 141 -14.83 -7.42 15.34
N ALA A 142 -14.99 -8.47 14.54
CA ALA A 142 -14.23 -9.71 14.67
C ALA A 142 -12.71 -9.48 14.54
N ARG A 143 -12.27 -8.72 13.52
CA ARG A 143 -10.87 -8.36 13.34
C ARG A 143 -10.33 -7.49 14.47
N LEU A 144 -11.13 -6.56 15.00
CA LEU A 144 -10.76 -5.76 16.17
C LEU A 144 -10.53 -6.64 17.40
N HIS A 145 -11.41 -7.61 17.66
CA HIS A 145 -11.23 -8.56 18.77
C HIS A 145 -9.96 -9.38 18.62
N GLU A 146 -9.67 -9.89 17.43
CA GLU A 146 -8.44 -10.64 17.13
C GLU A 146 -7.19 -9.78 17.36
N GLN A 147 -7.16 -8.56 16.79
CA GLN A 147 -6.05 -7.62 16.95
C GLN A 147 -5.85 -7.23 18.42
N LEU A 148 -6.92 -7.02 19.18
CA LEU A 148 -6.82 -6.70 20.61
C LEU A 148 -6.32 -7.89 21.45
N ALA A 149 -6.58 -9.14 21.05
CA ALA A 149 -5.99 -10.31 21.68
C ALA A 149 -4.48 -10.41 21.38
N GLN A 150 -4.07 -10.20 20.12
CA GLN A 150 -2.66 -10.16 19.71
C GLN A 150 -1.89 -9.04 20.44
N VAL A 151 -2.49 -7.84 20.55
CA VAL A 151 -1.98 -6.70 21.33
C VAL A 151 -1.70 -7.08 22.78
N GLN A 152 -2.61 -7.78 23.45
CA GLN A 152 -2.42 -8.21 24.85
C GLN A 152 -1.28 -9.23 24.98
N GLN A 153 -1.18 -10.19 24.04
CA GLN A 153 -0.08 -11.15 24.01
C GLN A 153 1.28 -10.45 23.79
N LEU A 154 1.36 -9.52 22.85
CA LEU A 154 2.58 -8.75 22.57
C LEU A 154 2.97 -7.84 23.76
N GLN A 155 1.99 -7.26 24.47
CA GLN A 155 2.24 -6.50 25.70
C GLN A 155 2.87 -7.39 26.78
N ALA A 156 2.31 -8.58 27.05
CA ALA A 156 2.87 -9.51 28.02
C ALA A 156 4.29 -9.98 27.65
N GLN A 157 4.56 -10.19 26.36
CA GLN A 157 5.91 -10.51 25.87
C GLN A 157 6.88 -9.34 26.03
N ALA A 158 6.45 -8.10 25.74
CA ALA A 158 7.25 -6.90 25.96
C ALA A 158 7.53 -6.63 27.45
N ASP A 159 6.57 -6.89 28.33
CA ASP A 159 6.77 -6.88 29.79
C ASP A 159 7.81 -7.91 30.25
N GLN A 160 7.70 -9.15 29.75
CA GLN A 160 8.65 -10.21 30.07
C GLN A 160 10.06 -9.94 29.55
N ALA A 161 10.19 -9.37 28.34
CA ALA A 161 11.47 -8.97 27.77
C ALA A 161 12.11 -7.84 28.60
N ARG A 162 11.32 -6.80 28.92
CA ARG A 162 11.77 -5.67 29.74
C ARG A 162 12.25 -6.09 31.12
N MET A 163 11.56 -7.01 31.81
CA MET A 163 12.02 -7.53 33.10
C MET A 163 13.38 -8.24 32.99
N GLN A 164 13.64 -8.95 31.89
CA GLN A 164 14.94 -9.57 31.62
C GLN A 164 16.01 -8.52 31.31
N GLU A 165 15.71 -7.50 30.52
CA GLU A 165 16.61 -6.38 30.23
C GLU A 165 16.96 -5.58 31.50
N GLU A 166 15.99 -5.25 32.35
CA GLU A 166 16.19 -4.56 33.62
C GLU A 166 17.00 -5.41 34.61
N THR A 167 16.78 -6.73 34.64
CA THR A 167 17.59 -7.69 35.42
C THR A 167 19.03 -7.77 34.89
N ALA A 168 19.21 -7.92 33.58
CA ALA A 168 20.53 -8.00 32.95
C ALA A 168 21.32 -6.71 33.14
N LYS A 169 20.67 -5.54 32.96
CA LYS A 169 21.26 -4.22 33.22
C LYS A 169 21.64 -4.01 34.68
N THR A 170 20.85 -4.54 35.61
CA THR A 170 21.19 -4.53 37.05
C THR A 170 22.42 -5.40 37.32
N MET A 171 22.51 -6.58 36.71
CA MET A 171 23.68 -7.46 36.85
C MET A 171 24.93 -6.92 36.17
N ASP A 172 24.80 -6.26 35.01
CA ASP A 172 25.90 -5.57 34.31
C ASP A 172 26.42 -4.39 35.14
N THR A 173 25.52 -3.60 35.74
CA THR A 173 25.87 -2.53 36.68
C THR A 173 26.64 -3.08 37.89
N ILE A 174 26.18 -4.19 38.48
CA ILE A 174 26.90 -4.88 39.58
C ILE A 174 28.23 -5.49 39.11
N GLY A 175 28.30 -5.94 37.85
CA GLY A 175 29.50 -6.43 37.19
C GLY A 175 30.56 -5.35 37.05
N GLN A 176 30.20 -4.17 36.55
CA GLN A 176 31.09 -3.00 36.46
C GLN A 176 31.61 -2.54 37.82
N PHE A 177 30.82 -2.65 38.90
CA PHE A 177 31.32 -2.41 40.26
C PHE A 177 32.26 -3.51 40.80
N ARG A 178 32.31 -4.69 40.16
CA ARG A 178 33.24 -5.79 40.49
C ARG A 178 34.47 -5.84 39.62
N THR A 179 34.41 -5.28 38.41
CA THR A 179 35.53 -5.15 37.47
C THR A 179 36.01 -3.70 37.34
N ASP A 180 36.14 -2.99 38.46
CA ASP A 180 36.95 -1.76 38.49
C ASP A 180 38.45 -2.11 38.51
N ASP A 181 38.89 -2.77 37.44
CA ASP A 181 40.29 -3.03 37.10
C ASP A 181 40.91 -1.81 36.38
N SER A 182 40.38 -0.60 36.66
CA SER A 182 40.82 0.68 36.08
C SER A 182 42.19 1.15 36.60
N VAL A 183 42.99 0.23 37.15
CA VAL A 183 44.41 0.42 37.44
C VAL A 183 45.17 -0.21 36.28
N PRO A 184 45.80 0.58 35.38
CA PRO A 184 46.53 0.02 34.25
C PRO A 184 47.60 -0.98 34.72
N THR A 185 47.46 -2.24 34.32
CA THR A 185 48.45 -3.27 34.64
C THR A 185 49.81 -2.88 34.06
N LEU A 186 50.89 -3.20 34.77
CA LEU A 186 52.25 -2.81 34.35
C LEU A 186 52.61 -3.37 32.97
N ASP A 187 52.05 -4.52 32.59
CA ASP A 187 52.24 -5.14 31.28
C ASP A 187 51.52 -4.38 30.16
N GLY A 188 50.30 -3.88 30.38
CA GLY A 188 49.59 -3.02 29.42
C GLY A 188 50.27 -1.66 29.22
N VAL A 189 51.01 -1.17 30.22
CA VAL A 189 51.90 0.00 30.08
C VAL A 189 53.16 -0.35 29.28
N ARG A 190 53.76 -1.52 29.52
CA ARG A 190 54.94 -2.01 28.78
C ARG A 190 54.66 -2.13 27.28
N GLU A 191 53.59 -2.82 26.89
CA GLU A 191 53.22 -3.02 25.48
C GLU A 191 52.96 -1.69 24.75
N LYS A 192 52.41 -0.69 25.46
CA LYS A 192 52.17 0.66 24.91
C LYS A 192 53.46 1.46 24.69
N ILE A 193 54.51 1.19 25.47
CA ILE A 193 55.86 1.75 25.28
C ILE A 193 56.54 1.04 24.10
N GLU A 194 56.52 -0.28 24.06
CA GLU A 194 57.10 -1.10 22.98
C GLU A 194 56.51 -0.73 21.61
N ARG A 195 55.17 -0.59 21.52
CA ARG A 195 54.50 -0.15 20.29
C ARG A 195 54.88 1.28 19.86
N ARG A 196 55.13 2.20 20.80
CA ARG A 196 55.65 3.54 20.48
C ARG A 196 57.09 3.48 19.98
N TYR A 197 57.92 2.63 20.57
CA TYR A 197 59.31 2.45 20.18
C TYR A 197 59.42 1.84 18.77
N ALA A 198 58.67 0.77 18.49
CA ALA A 198 58.60 0.16 17.16
C ALA A 198 58.12 1.14 16.08
N ASN A 199 57.07 1.93 16.36
CA ASN A 199 56.60 2.97 15.44
C ASN A 199 57.65 4.06 15.19
N ALA A 200 58.44 4.44 16.19
CA ALA A 200 59.50 5.43 16.02
C ALA A 200 60.65 4.87 15.16
N LEU A 201 61.03 3.60 15.37
CA LEU A 201 62.06 2.93 14.60
C LEU A 201 61.65 2.77 13.12
N GLY A 202 60.42 2.32 12.85
CA GLY A 202 59.91 2.20 11.47
C GLY A 202 59.78 3.55 10.74
N GLN A 203 59.49 4.64 11.45
CA GLN A 203 59.53 6.00 10.86
C GLN A 203 60.96 6.43 10.51
N GLN A 204 61.97 5.99 11.27
CA GLN A 204 63.38 6.25 10.98
C GLN A 204 63.86 5.43 9.77
N GLU A 205 63.49 4.14 9.69
CA GLU A 205 63.75 3.29 8.52
C GLU A 205 63.10 3.84 7.24
N LEU A 206 61.86 4.35 7.32
CA LEU A 206 61.21 5.02 6.19
C LEU A 206 61.94 6.30 5.75
N ALA A 207 62.45 7.08 6.71
CA ALA A 207 63.24 8.28 6.40
C ALA A 207 64.55 7.92 5.68
N GLU A 208 65.29 6.91 6.16
CA GLU A 208 66.53 6.44 5.54
C GLU A 208 66.31 5.90 4.11
N ASN A 209 65.26 5.10 3.90
CA ASN A 209 64.91 4.61 2.57
C ASN A 209 64.52 5.75 1.60
N SER A 210 63.75 6.76 2.08
CA SER A 210 63.33 7.89 1.23
C SER A 210 64.48 8.76 0.72
N VAL A 211 65.62 8.78 1.40
CA VAL A 211 66.84 9.48 0.95
C VAL A 211 67.57 8.66 -0.12
N ASN A 212 67.62 7.33 0.04
CA ASN A 212 68.20 6.42 -0.95
C ASN A 212 67.38 6.42 -2.26
N ASP A 213 66.04 6.40 -2.18
CA ASP A 213 65.17 6.48 -3.35
C ASP A 213 65.37 7.78 -4.15
N ARG A 214 65.53 8.92 -3.45
CA ARG A 214 65.85 10.21 -4.10
C ARG A 214 67.23 10.24 -4.75
N MET A 215 68.22 9.55 -4.18
CA MET A 215 69.53 9.38 -4.81
C MET A 215 69.45 8.50 -6.07
N ALA A 216 68.65 7.42 -6.03
CA ALA A 216 68.41 6.56 -7.17
C ALA A 216 67.72 7.31 -8.32
N GLU A 217 66.67 8.08 -8.03
CA GLU A 217 65.92 8.88 -9.02
C GLU A 217 66.81 9.92 -9.72
N ILE A 218 67.68 10.62 -8.98
CA ILE A 218 68.65 11.57 -9.56
C ILE A 218 69.62 10.86 -10.51
N SER A 219 70.12 9.67 -10.13
CA SER A 219 71.06 8.91 -10.99
C SER A 219 70.41 8.37 -12.28
N ALA A 220 69.12 7.99 -12.21
CA ALA A 220 68.36 7.55 -13.37
C ALA A 220 68.14 8.71 -14.37
N GLY A 221 67.66 9.87 -13.88
CA GLY A 221 67.41 11.03 -14.74
C GLY A 221 68.66 11.57 -15.44
N GLN A 222 69.84 11.44 -14.81
CA GLN A 222 71.10 11.82 -15.44
C GLN A 222 71.55 10.84 -16.55
N THR A 223 71.17 9.56 -16.44
CA THR A 223 71.45 8.52 -17.43
C THR A 223 70.55 8.68 -18.67
N ASP A 224 69.25 8.96 -18.48
CA ASP A 224 68.30 9.17 -19.59
C ASP A 224 68.65 10.40 -20.45
N MET A 225 69.16 11.48 -19.84
CA MET A 225 69.66 12.64 -20.59
C MET A 225 70.89 12.30 -21.46
N GLN A 226 71.79 11.43 -20.99
CA GLN A 226 72.93 10.98 -21.80
C GLN A 226 72.47 10.04 -22.93
N ALA A 227 71.51 9.14 -22.66
CA ALA A 227 70.98 8.21 -23.65
C ALA A 227 70.24 8.93 -24.79
N THR A 228 69.40 9.93 -24.46
CA THR A 228 68.70 10.76 -25.46
C THR A 228 69.66 11.57 -26.32
N SER A 229 70.66 12.23 -25.72
CA SER A 229 71.72 12.94 -26.46
C SER A 229 72.48 12.01 -27.43
N ARG A 230 72.82 10.78 -26.99
CA ARG A 230 73.52 9.80 -27.85
C ARG A 230 72.66 9.29 -29.01
N LEU A 231 71.35 9.12 -28.78
CA LEU A 231 70.40 8.76 -29.84
C LEU A 231 70.25 9.87 -30.88
N GLU A 232 70.31 11.14 -30.48
CA GLU A 232 70.27 12.27 -31.42
C GLU A 232 71.53 12.37 -32.27
N GLU A 233 72.72 12.15 -31.69
CA GLU A 233 73.97 12.06 -32.46
C GLU A 233 73.95 10.92 -33.50
N ILE A 234 73.50 9.72 -33.12
CA ILE A 234 73.36 8.57 -34.03
C ILE A 234 72.37 8.91 -35.16
N ARG A 235 71.24 9.54 -34.83
CA ARG A 235 70.20 9.92 -35.81
C ARG A 235 70.69 11.03 -36.75
N ALA A 236 71.56 11.92 -36.28
CA ALA A 236 72.23 12.92 -37.13
C ALA A 236 73.27 12.26 -38.06
N ALA A 237 74.06 11.30 -37.56
CA ALA A 237 75.03 10.56 -38.36
C ALA A 237 74.37 9.77 -39.51
N MET A 238 73.32 8.98 -39.22
CA MET A 238 72.60 8.25 -40.28
C MET A 238 71.92 9.19 -41.31
N LYS A 239 71.51 10.40 -40.89
CA LYS A 239 70.95 11.39 -41.82
C LYS A 239 72.01 12.03 -42.71
N ALA A 240 73.25 12.14 -42.24
CA ALA A 240 74.39 12.56 -43.07
C ALA A 240 74.81 11.46 -44.06
N GLU A 241 74.78 10.20 -43.63
CA GLU A 241 75.04 9.02 -44.47
C GLU A 241 74.00 8.89 -45.61
N ALA A 242 72.71 8.92 -45.29
CA ALA A 242 71.63 8.87 -46.28
C ALA A 242 71.61 10.08 -47.24
N ALA A 243 72.15 11.24 -46.83
CA ALA A 243 72.31 12.40 -47.71
C ALA A 243 73.49 12.25 -48.70
N GLY A 244 74.40 11.30 -48.46
CA GLY A 244 75.51 10.97 -49.37
C GLY A 244 75.09 10.07 -50.55
N GLU A 245 74.06 9.24 -50.38
CA GLU A 245 73.67 8.23 -51.40
C GLU A 245 72.54 8.69 -52.35
N LEU A 246 71.80 9.76 -52.03
CA LEU A 246 70.73 10.29 -52.89
C LEU A 246 71.21 11.19 -54.04
N THR A 247 72.32 10.82 -54.69
CA THR A 247 72.85 11.52 -55.88
C THR A 247 73.70 10.61 -56.80
N ALA A 248 73.21 9.39 -57.10
CA ALA A 248 73.64 8.63 -58.28
C ALA A 248 72.61 7.57 -58.73
N GLY A 249 72.27 7.55 -60.03
CA GLY A 249 71.84 6.32 -60.73
C GLY A 249 70.34 5.97 -60.75
N SER A 250 69.59 6.55 -61.69
CA SER A 250 68.23 6.10 -62.06
C SER A 250 68.25 4.91 -63.04
N ALA A 251 67.31 3.96 -62.91
CA ALA A 251 66.37 3.50 -63.98
C ALA A 251 65.93 2.00 -63.93
N SER A 252 64.66 1.78 -64.32
CA SER A 252 64.11 0.57 -65.00
C SER A 252 63.74 -0.72 -64.23
N GLY A 253 62.52 -0.74 -63.67
CA GLY A 253 61.38 -1.60 -64.14
C GLY A 253 61.33 -3.13 -63.91
N ALA A 254 60.29 -3.61 -63.21
CA ALA A 254 59.51 -4.82 -63.54
C ALA A 254 58.18 -4.95 -62.72
N GLU A 255 57.13 -5.28 -63.47
CA GLU A 255 55.70 -5.60 -63.22
C GLU A 255 55.15 -6.13 -61.86
N ALA A 256 53.95 -5.64 -61.47
CA ALA A 256 52.70 -6.44 -61.30
C ALA A 256 51.48 -5.54 -60.92
N GLY A 257 50.27 -5.83 -61.43
CA GLY A 257 49.01 -5.10 -61.14
C GLY A 257 47.73 -5.83 -61.62
N VAL A 258 46.54 -5.21 -61.47
CA VAL A 258 45.14 -5.73 -61.66
C VAL A 258 44.57 -6.38 -60.36
N THR A 259 43.81 -5.71 -59.47
CA THR A 259 42.41 -5.17 -59.43
C THR A 259 41.26 -6.16 -59.15
N ALA A 260 40.43 -5.83 -58.14
CA ALA A 260 38.98 -6.09 -57.92
C ALA A 260 38.62 -6.03 -56.39
N GLU A 261 37.42 -5.67 -55.89
CA GLU A 261 36.38 -4.72 -56.33
C GLU A 261 35.48 -4.26 -55.11
N SER A 262 34.28 -3.73 -55.36
CA SER A 262 33.26 -3.05 -54.52
C SER A 262 32.26 -4.04 -53.80
N ALA A 263 31.21 -3.72 -53.01
CA ALA A 263 30.49 -2.47 -52.64
C ALA A 263 29.53 -2.65 -51.40
N ALA A 264 29.05 -1.52 -50.82
CA ALA A 264 27.66 -1.23 -50.32
C ALA A 264 26.98 -2.06 -49.16
N GLN A 265 25.92 -1.61 -48.46
CA GLN A 265 25.39 -0.27 -48.05
C GLN A 265 24.21 -0.37 -47.03
N ALA A 266 24.27 0.44 -45.94
CA ALA A 266 23.22 1.10 -45.12
C ALA A 266 21.88 0.49 -44.61
N SER A 267 21.55 0.88 -43.35
CA SER A 267 20.27 1.50 -42.87
C SER A 267 19.25 0.73 -42.00
N ALA A 268 19.31 1.00 -40.69
CA ALA A 268 18.24 1.38 -39.74
C ALA A 268 16.78 0.82 -39.79
N GLY A 269 16.36 0.23 -38.66
CA GLY A 269 15.28 0.77 -37.81
C GLY A 269 13.83 0.25 -37.97
N GLY A 270 13.18 -0.09 -36.85
CA GLY A 270 11.70 -0.05 -36.73
C GLY A 270 10.97 -1.30 -36.20
N GLU A 271 10.33 -1.14 -35.04
CA GLU A 271 8.98 -1.60 -34.64
C GLU A 271 8.51 -3.09 -34.58
N ALA A 272 7.61 -3.27 -33.59
CA ALA A 272 6.43 -4.15 -33.53
C ALA A 272 6.55 -5.69 -33.57
N GLY A 273 5.91 -6.35 -32.60
CA GLY A 273 5.46 -7.75 -32.72
C GLY A 273 4.14 -7.86 -33.50
N PRO A 274 3.69 -9.08 -33.84
CA PRO A 274 2.41 -9.54 -33.26
C PRO A 274 2.24 -11.08 -33.12
N ALA A 275 1.11 -11.47 -32.49
CA ALA A 275 0.41 -12.77 -32.61
C ALA A 275 1.15 -14.06 -32.15
N GLY A 276 0.49 -15.17 -31.80
CA GLY A 276 -0.95 -15.47 -31.71
C GLY A 276 -1.28 -16.87 -32.27
N GLY A 277 -2.03 -17.69 -31.52
CA GLY A 277 -2.45 -19.06 -31.87
C GLY A 277 -2.37 -19.99 -30.64
N ALA A 278 -3.47 -20.61 -30.16
CA ALA A 278 -4.15 -21.80 -30.73
C ALA A 278 -3.34 -23.10 -30.47
N GLU A 279 -3.84 -24.23 -29.98
CA GLU A 279 -5.18 -24.83 -29.75
C GLU A 279 -5.12 -25.67 -28.43
N ALA A 280 -6.15 -25.81 -27.60
CA ALA A 280 -7.40 -26.58 -27.72
C ALA A 280 -7.28 -28.11 -27.47
N ALA A 281 -8.41 -28.70 -27.02
CA ALA A 281 -8.67 -30.10 -26.66
C ALA A 281 -8.09 -30.62 -25.31
N SER A 282 -8.80 -31.43 -24.50
CA SER A 282 -10.17 -31.40 -23.91
C SER A 282 -10.59 -32.81 -23.47
N HIS A 283 -11.53 -32.92 -22.51
CA HIS A 283 -12.26 -34.15 -22.11
C HIS A 283 -11.40 -35.28 -21.46
N GLU A 284 -11.89 -36.14 -20.55
CA GLU A 284 -13.27 -36.37 -20.07
C GLU A 284 -13.31 -37.05 -18.67
N GLU A 285 -14.41 -36.86 -17.93
CA GLU A 285 -15.10 -37.85 -17.04
C GLU A 285 -14.36 -38.57 -15.86
N SER A 286 -15.03 -39.12 -14.82
CA SER A 286 -16.47 -39.20 -14.47
C SER A 286 -16.69 -39.40 -12.94
N ALA A 287 -17.97 -39.56 -12.55
CA ALA A 287 -18.53 -39.95 -11.24
C ALA A 287 -18.46 -38.90 -10.10
N SER A 288 -19.56 -38.32 -9.58
CA SER A 288 -20.90 -38.80 -9.16
C SER A 288 -20.94 -39.50 -7.80
N HIS A 289 -21.45 -38.79 -6.78
CA HIS A 289 -22.26 -39.40 -5.74
C HIS A 289 -23.39 -38.47 -5.30
N GLU A 290 -24.48 -39.09 -4.88
CA GLU A 290 -25.81 -38.49 -4.72
C GLU A 290 -26.33 -38.78 -3.30
N GLU A 291 -27.42 -38.09 -2.94
CA GLU A 291 -28.37 -38.45 -1.89
C GLU A 291 -27.95 -38.43 -0.41
N ALA A 292 -28.51 -37.47 0.32
CA ALA A 292 -29.31 -37.77 1.51
C ALA A 292 -30.41 -36.71 1.66
N LYS A 293 -31.67 -37.11 1.44
CA LYS A 293 -32.86 -36.35 1.86
C LYS A 293 -33.14 -36.74 3.31
N ASP A 294 -33.54 -35.79 4.14
CA ASP A 294 -34.40 -36.12 5.28
C ASP A 294 -35.62 -35.19 5.24
N VAL A 295 -36.78 -35.81 5.01
CA VAL A 295 -38.11 -35.22 5.15
C VAL A 295 -38.69 -35.86 6.39
N PHE A 296 -39.07 -35.04 7.37
CA PHE A 296 -39.97 -35.49 8.43
C PHE A 296 -41.13 -34.50 8.51
N ASP A 297 -42.28 -34.97 8.03
CA ASP A 297 -43.55 -34.26 8.04
C ASP A 297 -44.39 -34.70 9.24
N ASP A 298 -45.28 -33.80 9.64
CA ASP A 298 -46.56 -34.03 10.33
C ASP A 298 -46.61 -34.87 11.65
N GLU A 299 -46.89 -34.19 12.77
CA GLU A 299 -48.18 -34.37 13.46
C GLU A 299 -48.38 -33.30 14.55
N ALA A 300 -49.49 -32.56 14.44
CA ALA A 300 -50.17 -32.00 15.59
C ALA A 300 -51.46 -32.82 15.83
N PRO A 301 -51.91 -33.00 17.08
CA PRO A 301 -53.18 -32.32 17.40
C PRO A 301 -53.39 -31.85 18.85
N LEU A 302 -54.09 -30.73 18.95
CA LEU A 302 -55.18 -30.42 19.90
C LEU A 302 -55.05 -30.77 21.40
N GLY A 303 -55.02 -29.73 22.24
CA GLY A 303 -55.35 -29.79 23.67
C GLY A 303 -55.91 -28.45 24.16
N ALA A 304 -57.21 -28.38 24.46
CA ALA A 304 -57.90 -27.15 24.84
C ALA A 304 -57.90 -26.91 26.36
N ILE A 305 -57.88 -25.63 26.76
CA ILE A 305 -58.32 -24.94 28.01
C ILE A 305 -57.47 -23.65 28.14
N ASN A 306 -57.98 -22.49 28.60
CA ASN A 306 -59.25 -22.20 29.28
C ASN A 306 -59.85 -20.87 28.80
N ALA A 307 -61.15 -20.69 28.96
CA ALA A 307 -61.84 -19.41 28.79
C ALA A 307 -62.54 -19.04 30.10
N GLU A 308 -62.24 -17.85 30.63
CA GLU A 308 -62.94 -17.10 31.69
C GLU A 308 -62.44 -15.64 31.51
N GLU A 309 -63.23 -14.65 31.09
CA GLU A 309 -64.52 -14.13 31.62
C GLU A 309 -64.34 -13.22 32.86
N SER A 310 -64.23 -11.91 32.58
CA SER A 310 -64.65 -10.77 33.42
C SER A 310 -64.26 -9.50 32.64
N ASP A 311 -65.17 -8.80 31.95
CA ASP A 311 -66.13 -7.85 32.54
C ASP A 311 -65.56 -7.05 33.71
N LEU A 312 -65.35 -5.74 33.48
CA LEU A 312 -65.64 -4.69 34.45
C LEU A 312 -65.53 -3.29 33.81
N ASP A 313 -66.68 -2.63 33.67
CA ASP A 313 -66.79 -1.18 33.70
C ASP A 313 -65.99 -0.57 34.87
N ASP A 314 -65.34 0.58 34.67
CA ASP A 314 -65.73 1.79 35.41
C ASP A 314 -65.11 3.10 34.86
N LYS A 315 -65.98 4.09 34.60
CA LYS A 315 -65.76 5.56 34.55
C LYS A 315 -64.72 6.18 33.60
#